data_AF-A0AAD1ZWS9-F1
#
_entry.id   AF-A0AAD1ZWS9-F1
#
_cell.length_a   1.000
_cell.length_b   1.000
_cell.length_c   1.000
_cell.angle_alpha   90.00
_cell.angle_beta   90.00
_cell.angle_gamma   90.00
#
_symmetry.space_group_name_H-M   'P 1'
#
loop_
_entity.id
_entity.type
_entity.pdbx_description
1 polymer ?
#
loop_
_entity_poly.entity_id
_entity_poly.type
_entity_poly.pdbx_seq_one_letter_code
_entity_poly.pdbx_strand_id
1 'polypeptide(L)'
;MAPYIMSKKSTGERKQTKEVTREFRYLSAVVFIDKMGRFAIQLMGFFFITVFMFAPYHHWTLPDNRIGFIVIPDVAKKIRRFAWNEISNFVDPCFILSMVGALPLPAPSDPSSSSSWTEDSFENRDLQIREMKHQAYSLFREVLSEHPSLAEKAYYNPKEAFIDFFREKRDELDTHLEWSPAERDRREIVFLDSISQDLRGQGPYSLYMKKILGLE
;
A
#
# COMPACT_ATOMS: atom_id res chain seq x y z
N MET A 1 -27.38 -48.80 16.46
CA MET A 1 -25.94 -48.94 16.75
C MET A 1 -25.21 -47.77 16.12
N ALA A 2 -24.80 -46.82 16.94
CA ALA A 2 -24.12 -45.59 16.54
C ALA A 2 -22.60 -45.76 16.71
N PRO A 3 -21.81 -45.55 15.65
CA PRO A 3 -20.47 -45.00 15.86
C PRO A 3 -19.98 -44.18 14.65
N TYR A 4 -20.48 -42.96 14.42
CA TYR A 4 -19.88 -42.09 13.39
C TYR A 4 -19.75 -40.60 13.75
N ILE A 5 -20.28 -40.16 14.90
CA ILE A 5 -20.34 -38.71 15.23
C ILE A 5 -19.23 -38.25 16.20
N MET A 6 -18.34 -39.14 16.67
CA MET A 6 -17.36 -38.78 17.71
C MET A 6 -15.96 -38.35 17.20
N SER A 7 -15.66 -38.41 15.90
CA SER A 7 -14.29 -38.18 15.40
C SER A 7 -14.00 -36.73 14.95
N LYS A 8 -15.00 -35.96 14.50
CA LYS A 8 -14.75 -34.59 13.99
C LYS A 8 -14.43 -33.55 15.06
N LYS A 9 -14.78 -33.79 16.33
CA LYS A 9 -14.61 -32.78 17.39
C LYS A 9 -13.15 -32.61 17.85
N SER A 10 -12.38 -33.70 17.97
CA SER A 10 -10.99 -33.63 18.50
C SER A 10 -9.94 -33.08 17.54
N THR A 11 -10.22 -33.13 16.23
CA THR A 11 -9.30 -32.67 15.18
C THR A 11 -9.40 -31.16 14.95
N GLY A 12 -10.59 -30.58 15.20
CA GLY A 12 -10.82 -29.13 15.15
C GLY A 12 -10.15 -28.39 16.31
N GLU A 13 -10.30 -28.88 17.55
CA GLU A 13 -9.66 -28.28 18.72
C GLU A 13 -8.13 -28.29 18.64
N ARG A 14 -7.52 -29.38 18.15
CA ARG A 14 -6.05 -29.45 17.97
C ARG A 14 -5.52 -28.50 16.90
N LYS A 15 -6.31 -28.20 15.86
CA LYS A 15 -5.94 -27.18 14.86
C LYS A 15 -6.05 -25.78 15.45
N GLN A 16 -7.13 -25.50 16.18
CA GLN A 16 -7.35 -24.21 16.81
C GLN A 16 -6.30 -23.88 17.88
N THR A 17 -5.85 -24.87 18.68
CA THR A 17 -4.74 -24.68 19.62
C THR A 17 -3.40 -24.41 18.92
N LYS A 18 -3.15 -24.98 17.75
CA LYS A 18 -1.90 -24.76 17.00
C LYS A 18 -1.88 -23.40 16.29
N GLU A 19 -3.03 -22.95 15.79
CA GLU A 19 -3.21 -21.62 15.20
C GLU A 19 -3.00 -20.53 16.26
N VAL A 20 -3.67 -20.64 17.42
CA VAL A 20 -3.52 -19.69 18.53
C VAL A 20 -2.08 -19.63 19.05
N THR A 21 -1.37 -20.77 19.08
CA THR A 21 0.05 -20.81 19.48
C THR A 21 0.99 -20.22 18.42
N ARG A 22 0.59 -20.15 17.14
CA ARG A 22 1.32 -19.41 16.10
C ARG A 22 1.07 -17.92 16.25
N GLU A 23 -0.18 -17.50 16.40
CA GLU A 23 -0.58 -16.10 16.61
C GLU A 23 0.14 -15.47 17.81
N PHE A 24 0.24 -16.19 18.94
CA PHE A 24 1.01 -15.73 20.10
C PHE A 24 2.50 -15.54 19.81
N ARG A 25 3.10 -16.41 18.99
CA ARG A 25 4.51 -16.29 18.60
C ARG A 25 4.73 -15.08 17.71
N TYR A 26 3.89 -14.88 16.69
CA TYR A 26 3.98 -13.72 15.81
C TYR A 26 3.74 -12.41 16.58
N LEU A 27 2.73 -12.33 17.44
CA LEU A 27 2.47 -11.14 18.24
C LEU A 27 3.64 -10.83 19.20
N SER A 28 4.22 -11.84 19.84
CA SER A 28 5.38 -11.64 20.71
C SER A 28 6.61 -11.15 19.96
N ALA A 29 6.86 -11.68 18.75
CA ALA A 29 7.95 -11.25 17.88
C ALA A 29 7.75 -9.83 17.37
N VAL A 30 6.54 -9.50 16.89
CA VAL A 30 6.19 -8.17 16.37
C VAL A 30 6.32 -7.11 17.48
N VAL A 31 5.84 -7.40 18.69
CA VAL A 31 5.98 -6.48 19.84
C VAL A 31 7.44 -6.34 20.27
N PHE A 32 8.22 -7.41 20.25
CA PHE A 32 9.65 -7.37 20.58
C PHE A 32 10.44 -6.56 19.55
N ILE A 33 10.18 -6.74 18.25
CA ILE A 33 10.82 -6.00 17.16
C ILE A 33 10.42 -4.51 17.20
N ASP A 34 9.15 -4.18 17.45
CA ASP A 34 8.71 -2.79 17.56
C ASP A 34 9.35 -2.09 18.77
N LYS A 35 9.48 -2.79 19.90
CA LYS A 35 10.15 -2.26 21.11
C LYS A 35 11.65 -2.07 20.91
N MET A 36 12.33 -3.06 20.32
CA MET A 36 13.79 -3.02 20.05
C MET A 36 14.13 -2.01 18.96
N GLY A 37 13.32 -1.90 17.92
CA GLY A 37 13.48 -0.91 16.85
C GLY A 37 13.37 0.52 17.36
N ARG A 38 12.34 0.83 18.16
CA ARG A 38 12.17 2.16 18.76
C ARG A 38 13.31 2.53 19.70
N PHE A 39 13.80 1.59 20.52
CA PHE A 39 14.90 1.86 21.45
C PHE A 39 16.22 2.11 20.73
N ALA A 40 16.56 1.32 19.71
CA ALA A 40 17.79 1.50 18.95
C ALA A 40 17.83 2.81 18.18
N ILE A 41 16.71 3.21 17.54
CA ILE A 41 16.60 4.48 16.81
C ILE A 41 16.71 5.66 17.77
N GLN A 42 16.05 5.59 18.92
CA GLN A 42 16.11 6.63 19.95
C GLN A 42 17.53 6.78 20.50
N LEU A 43 18.21 5.67 20.80
CA LEU A 43 19.58 5.67 21.32
C LEU A 43 20.57 6.26 20.32
N MET A 44 20.45 5.88 19.04
CA MET A 44 21.28 6.44 17.95
C MET A 44 21.05 7.95 17.82
N GLY A 45 19.78 8.39 17.72
CA GLY A 45 19.44 9.82 17.61
C GLY A 45 19.96 10.63 18.80
N PHE A 46 19.78 10.13 20.02
CA PHE A 46 20.27 10.78 21.24
C PHE A 46 21.80 10.85 21.29
N PHE A 47 22.49 9.79 20.88
CA PHE A 47 23.95 9.76 20.81
C PHE A 47 24.48 10.81 19.83
N PHE A 48 23.92 10.89 18.62
CA PHE A 48 24.34 11.89 17.63
C PHE A 48 24.07 13.32 18.12
N ILE A 49 22.89 13.60 18.68
CA ILE A 49 22.58 14.92 19.24
C ILE A 49 23.59 15.30 20.34
N THR A 50 23.93 14.36 21.22
CA THR A 50 24.91 14.59 22.29
C THR A 50 26.30 14.87 21.74
N VAL A 51 26.76 14.09 20.76
CA VAL A 51 28.06 14.31 20.09
C VAL A 51 28.10 15.68 19.42
N PHE A 52 27.03 16.11 18.74
CA PHE A 52 26.97 17.45 18.12
C PHE A 52 26.92 18.58 19.16
N MET A 53 26.26 18.37 20.30
CA MET A 53 26.18 19.38 21.35
C MET A 53 27.52 19.60 22.08
N PHE A 54 28.28 18.53 22.31
CA PHE A 54 29.55 18.58 23.04
C PHE A 54 30.77 18.85 22.17
N ALA A 55 30.64 18.81 20.85
CA ALA A 55 31.74 19.05 19.94
C ALA A 55 31.57 20.43 19.28
N PRO A 56 32.18 21.50 19.83
CA PRO A 56 31.97 22.87 19.39
C PRO A 56 32.31 23.03 17.92
N TYR A 57 31.53 23.85 17.20
CA TYR A 57 31.56 24.03 15.75
C TYR A 57 32.98 24.27 15.17
N HIS A 58 33.88 24.84 15.97
CA HIS A 58 35.27 25.12 15.61
C HIS A 58 36.17 23.86 15.57
N HIS A 59 35.82 22.79 16.31
CA HIS A 59 36.59 21.54 16.34
C HIS A 59 36.39 20.69 15.08
N TRP A 60 35.27 20.86 14.38
CA TRP A 60 34.92 20.10 13.16
C TRP A 60 35.38 20.77 11.86
N THR A 61 35.64 22.08 11.90
CA THR A 61 36.05 22.88 10.73
C THR A 61 37.56 22.99 10.57
N LEU A 62 38.34 22.49 11.53
CA LEU A 62 39.80 22.42 11.45
C LEU A 62 40.25 21.27 10.52
N PRO A 63 41.27 21.50 9.67
CA PRO A 63 41.71 20.54 8.65
C PRO A 63 42.23 19.20 9.21
N ASP A 64 42.60 19.13 10.49
CA ASP A 64 43.10 17.92 11.16
C ASP A 64 41.99 16.95 11.60
N ASN A 65 40.73 17.40 11.69
CA ASN A 65 39.61 16.60 12.21
C ASN A 65 38.65 16.07 11.13
N ARG A 66 39.08 16.02 9.86
CA ARG A 66 38.29 15.49 8.73
C ARG A 66 37.94 14.00 8.86
N ILE A 67 38.54 13.29 9.81
CA ILE A 67 38.27 11.87 10.12
C ILE A 67 36.77 11.65 10.42
N GLY A 68 36.09 12.62 11.04
CA GLY A 68 34.65 12.54 11.29
C GLY A 68 33.80 12.38 10.01
N PHE A 69 34.21 13.01 8.91
CA PHE A 69 33.52 12.88 7.61
C PHE A 69 33.70 11.50 6.97
N ILE A 70 34.70 10.72 7.38
CA ILE A 70 34.96 9.37 6.88
C ILE A 70 34.31 8.33 7.80
N VAL A 71 34.44 8.52 9.11
CA VAL A 71 33.97 7.57 10.12
C VAL A 71 32.44 7.55 10.21
N ILE A 72 31.76 8.70 10.11
CA ILE A 72 30.28 8.75 10.22
C ILE A 72 29.60 7.94 9.09
N PRO A 73 29.94 8.11 7.80
CA PRO A 73 29.36 7.28 6.73
C PRO A 73 29.67 5.80 6.88
N ASP A 74 30.88 5.44 7.31
CA ASP A 74 31.29 4.03 7.41
C ASP A 74 30.65 3.30 8.59
N VAL A 75 30.51 3.98 9.73
CA VAL A 75 29.72 3.49 10.87
C VAL A 75 28.25 3.34 10.47
N ALA A 76 27.68 4.32 9.77
CA ALA A 76 26.30 4.24 9.28
C ALA A 76 26.08 3.06 8.31
N LYS A 77 27.03 2.80 7.39
CA LYS A 77 26.98 1.62 6.51
C LYS A 77 27.04 0.30 7.29
N LYS A 78 27.85 0.23 8.35
CA LYS A 78 27.98 -0.98 9.18
C LYS A 78 26.72 -1.24 9.99
N ILE A 79 26.10 -0.20 10.55
CA ILE A 79 24.81 -0.28 11.25
C ILE A 79 23.69 -0.73 10.29
N ARG A 80 23.64 -0.19 9.07
CA ARG A 80 22.66 -0.60 8.05
C ARG A 80 22.77 -2.09 7.72
N ARG A 81 24.00 -2.58 7.56
CA ARG A 81 24.27 -4.01 7.32
C ARG A 81 23.86 -4.89 8.51
N PHE A 82 24.15 -4.45 9.73
CA PHE A 82 23.73 -5.17 10.93
C PHE A 82 22.20 -5.22 11.08
N ALA A 83 21.53 -4.08 10.91
CA ALA A 83 20.07 -3.99 10.96
C ALA A 83 19.41 -4.87 9.89
N TRP A 84 19.94 -4.88 8.66
CA TRP A 84 19.45 -5.73 7.59
C TRP A 84 19.57 -7.22 7.92
N ASN A 85 20.74 -7.64 8.42
CA ASN A 85 20.98 -9.04 8.78
C ASN A 85 20.03 -9.49 9.89
N GLU A 86 19.79 -8.65 10.90
CA GLU A 86 18.92 -9.00 12.02
C GLU A 86 17.43 -9.03 11.63
N ILE A 87 16.99 -8.13 10.75
CA ILE A 87 15.64 -8.15 10.18
C ILE A 87 15.43 -9.38 9.29
N SER A 88 16.45 -9.76 8.50
CA SER A 88 16.38 -10.92 7.60
C SER A 88 16.26 -12.28 8.30
N ASN A 89 16.72 -12.36 9.55
CA ASN A 89 16.58 -13.57 10.36
C ASN A 89 15.17 -13.76 10.93
N PHE A 90 14.38 -12.68 11.04
CA PHE A 90 13.07 -12.70 11.68
C PHE A 90 11.90 -12.60 10.70
N VAL A 91 12.16 -12.16 9.47
CA VAL A 91 11.14 -11.87 8.46
C VAL A 91 11.37 -12.78 7.26
N ASP A 92 10.31 -13.44 6.80
CA ASP A 92 10.36 -14.41 5.69
C ASP A 92 11.01 -13.79 4.44
N PRO A 93 11.94 -14.48 3.76
CA PRO A 93 12.63 -13.95 2.58
C PRO A 93 11.68 -13.47 1.49
N CYS A 94 10.52 -14.13 1.32
CA CYS A 94 9.49 -13.71 0.37
C CYS A 94 8.80 -12.39 0.76
N PHE A 95 8.63 -12.11 2.05
CA PHE A 95 8.05 -10.86 2.54
C PHE A 95 9.05 -9.71 2.45
N ILE A 96 10.34 -9.98 2.68
CA ILE A 96 11.40 -9.01 2.42
C ILE A 96 11.51 -8.72 0.92
N LEU A 97 11.42 -9.73 0.05
CA LEU A 97 11.48 -9.53 -1.40
C LEU A 97 10.33 -8.65 -1.92
N SER A 98 9.13 -8.74 -1.32
CA SER A 98 8.01 -7.88 -1.69
C SER A 98 8.16 -6.43 -1.20
N MET A 99 8.82 -6.21 -0.05
CA MET A 99 9.14 -4.85 0.43
C MET A 99 10.36 -4.22 -0.26
N VAL A 100 11.37 -5.02 -0.61
CA VAL A 100 12.62 -4.55 -1.22
C VAL A 100 12.45 -4.37 -2.72
N GLY A 101 11.56 -5.13 -3.36
CA GLY A 101 11.05 -4.81 -4.70
C GLY A 101 10.32 -3.46 -4.78
N ALA A 102 10.00 -2.84 -3.64
CA ALA A 102 9.35 -1.54 -3.55
C ALA A 102 10.28 -0.39 -3.08
N LEU A 103 11.58 -0.65 -2.83
CA LEU A 103 12.52 0.40 -2.43
C LEU A 103 13.46 0.76 -3.59
N PRO A 104 13.43 1.99 -4.12
CA PRO A 104 14.29 2.39 -5.24
C PRO A 104 15.74 2.37 -4.78
N LEU A 105 16.57 1.58 -5.45
CA LEU A 105 18.02 1.57 -5.22
C LEU A 105 18.58 2.98 -5.44
N PRO A 106 19.51 3.48 -4.59
CA PRO A 106 20.16 4.75 -4.86
C PRO A 106 20.98 4.60 -6.15
N ALA A 107 20.57 5.34 -7.18
CA ALA A 107 21.21 5.31 -8.48
C ALA A 107 22.69 5.72 -8.37
N PRO A 108 23.59 5.08 -9.12
CA PRO A 108 24.96 5.56 -9.27
C PRO A 108 24.93 6.98 -9.85
N SER A 109 25.78 7.82 -9.29
CA SER A 109 25.98 9.22 -9.68
C SER A 109 26.57 9.30 -11.08
N ASP A 110 25.71 9.35 -12.10
CA ASP A 110 26.06 9.77 -13.46
C ASP A 110 25.14 10.92 -13.91
N PRO A 111 25.69 12.01 -14.47
CA PRO A 111 24.96 13.23 -14.76
C PRO A 111 24.36 13.16 -16.17
N SER A 112 23.17 12.58 -16.31
CA SER A 112 22.31 12.90 -17.46
C SER A 112 20.84 12.60 -17.14
N SER A 113 20.03 13.64 -17.27
CA SER A 113 18.58 13.67 -17.06
C SER A 113 17.87 12.52 -17.74
N SER A 114 17.36 11.56 -16.97
CA SER A 114 16.41 10.55 -17.48
C SER A 114 15.51 9.92 -16.41
N SER A 115 15.38 10.51 -15.21
CA SER A 115 14.42 10.02 -14.19
C SER A 115 13.16 10.88 -14.02
N SER A 116 13.02 12.05 -14.65
CA SER A 116 11.78 12.85 -14.54
C SER A 116 10.58 12.23 -15.27
N TRP A 117 10.81 11.34 -16.25
CA TRP A 117 9.76 10.81 -17.12
C TRP A 117 8.87 9.73 -16.48
N THR A 118 9.15 9.28 -15.26
CA THR A 118 8.36 8.21 -14.60
C THR A 118 7.35 8.78 -13.60
N GLU A 119 7.76 9.70 -12.73
CA GLU A 119 6.88 10.39 -11.77
C GLU A 119 5.88 11.31 -12.47
N ASP A 120 6.31 12.15 -13.42
CA ASP A 120 5.39 13.04 -14.16
C ASP A 120 4.28 12.26 -14.89
N SER A 121 4.60 11.06 -15.39
CA SER A 121 3.61 10.20 -16.06
C SER A 121 2.64 9.55 -15.08
N PHE A 122 3.10 9.23 -13.86
CA PHE A 122 2.31 8.60 -12.82
C PHE A 122 1.35 9.61 -12.18
N GLU A 123 1.85 10.78 -11.79
CA GLU A 123 1.04 11.86 -11.23
C GLU A 123 -0.06 12.30 -12.22
N ASN A 124 0.26 12.38 -13.51
CA ASN A 124 -0.70 12.76 -14.53
C ASN A 124 -1.82 11.71 -14.71
N ARG A 125 -1.53 10.41 -14.54
CA ARG A 125 -2.55 9.34 -14.61
C ARG A 125 -3.44 9.29 -13.38
N ASP A 126 -2.89 9.46 -12.16
CA ASP A 126 -3.70 9.49 -10.94
C ASP A 126 -4.68 10.66 -10.95
N LEU A 127 -4.21 11.84 -11.38
CA LEU A 127 -5.07 13.02 -11.58
C LEU A 127 -6.19 12.73 -12.59
N GLN A 128 -5.86 12.10 -13.72
CA GLN A 128 -6.84 11.72 -14.73
C GLN A 128 -7.90 10.74 -14.20
N ILE A 129 -7.49 9.70 -13.47
CA ILE A 129 -8.42 8.73 -12.88
C ILE A 129 -9.36 9.41 -11.90
N ARG A 130 -8.83 10.31 -11.05
CA ARG A 130 -9.63 11.07 -10.09
C ARG A 130 -10.65 11.96 -10.79
N GLU A 131 -10.23 12.68 -11.83
CA GLU A 131 -11.09 13.55 -12.63
C GLU A 131 -12.19 12.74 -13.33
N MET A 132 -11.84 11.63 -13.97
CA MET A 132 -12.81 10.77 -14.66
C MET A 132 -13.82 10.14 -13.71
N LYS A 133 -13.41 9.72 -12.51
CA LYS A 133 -14.35 9.24 -11.46
C LYS A 133 -15.30 10.35 -11.03
N HIS A 134 -14.80 11.57 -10.86
CA HIS A 134 -15.62 12.73 -10.54
C HIS A 134 -16.64 13.03 -11.65
N GLN A 135 -16.21 12.98 -12.92
CA GLN A 135 -17.08 13.17 -14.07
C GLN A 135 -18.15 12.08 -14.15
N ALA A 136 -17.78 10.81 -14.05
CA ALA A 136 -18.71 9.68 -14.02
C ALA A 136 -19.74 9.81 -12.89
N TYR A 137 -19.31 10.28 -11.71
CA TYR A 137 -20.21 10.51 -10.57
C TYR A 137 -21.18 11.67 -10.82
N SER A 138 -20.72 12.74 -11.46
CA SER A 138 -21.61 13.85 -11.84
C SER A 138 -22.72 13.41 -12.79
N LEU A 139 -22.37 12.63 -13.83
CA LEU A 139 -23.33 12.04 -14.77
C LEU A 139 -24.29 11.08 -14.06
N PHE A 140 -23.77 10.21 -13.20
CA PHE A 140 -24.60 9.31 -12.40
C PHE A 140 -25.62 10.07 -11.55
N ARG A 141 -25.18 11.14 -10.87
CA ARG A 141 -26.07 12.00 -10.07
C ARG A 141 -27.10 12.74 -10.91
N GLU A 142 -26.72 13.20 -12.09
CA GLU A 142 -27.61 13.85 -13.04
C GLU A 142 -28.74 12.90 -13.43
N VAL A 143 -28.42 11.68 -13.88
CA VAL A 143 -29.42 10.67 -14.25
C VAL A 143 -30.30 10.28 -13.06
N LEU A 144 -29.75 10.17 -11.84
CA LEU A 144 -30.55 9.91 -10.63
C LEU A 144 -31.49 11.07 -10.28
N SER A 145 -31.09 12.31 -10.55
CA SER A 145 -31.94 13.48 -10.32
C SER A 145 -33.10 13.55 -11.30
N GLU A 146 -32.89 13.09 -12.54
CA GLU A 146 -33.95 12.97 -13.55
C GLU A 146 -34.88 11.77 -13.30
N HIS A 147 -34.36 10.72 -12.66
CA HIS A 147 -35.09 9.48 -12.39
C HIS A 147 -35.01 9.03 -10.91
N PRO A 148 -35.70 9.74 -9.99
CA PRO A 148 -35.63 9.45 -8.55
C PRO A 148 -36.13 8.05 -8.18
N SER A 149 -36.98 7.44 -9.01
CA SER A 149 -37.48 6.06 -8.81
C SER A 149 -36.41 4.97 -8.93
N LEU A 150 -35.23 5.28 -9.48
CA LEU A 150 -34.07 4.39 -9.48
C LEU A 150 -33.33 4.43 -8.15
N ALA A 151 -33.22 5.61 -7.53
CA ALA A 151 -32.57 5.78 -6.24
C ALA A 151 -33.32 5.07 -5.11
N GLU A 152 -34.66 5.06 -5.15
CA GLU A 152 -35.50 4.35 -4.17
C GLU A 152 -35.34 2.83 -4.21
N LYS A 153 -34.92 2.26 -5.34
CA LYS A 153 -34.74 0.82 -5.51
C LYS A 153 -33.37 0.33 -5.05
N ALA A 154 -32.43 1.25 -4.80
CA ALA A 154 -31.06 0.91 -4.42
C ALA A 154 -31.02 0.23 -3.04
N TYR A 155 -30.14 -0.77 -2.89
CA TYR A 155 -30.01 -1.55 -1.65
C TYR A 155 -29.51 -0.71 -0.46
N TYR A 156 -28.69 0.32 -0.74
CA TYR A 156 -28.19 1.31 0.23
C TYR A 156 -27.87 2.62 -0.51
N ASN A 157 -27.22 3.57 0.18
CA ASN A 157 -26.98 4.92 -0.32
C ASN A 157 -26.37 4.92 -1.74
N PRO A 158 -27.02 5.52 -2.76
CA PRO A 158 -26.53 5.50 -4.14
C PRO A 158 -25.11 6.03 -4.31
N LYS A 159 -24.69 6.95 -3.43
CA LYS A 159 -23.31 7.45 -3.41
C LYS A 159 -22.31 6.39 -2.95
N GLU A 160 -22.64 5.64 -1.90
CA GLU A 160 -21.78 4.57 -1.38
C GLU A 160 -21.72 3.43 -2.38
N ALA A 161 -22.86 3.07 -2.99
CA ALA A 161 -22.92 2.03 -3.99
C ALA A 161 -22.04 2.34 -5.22
N PHE A 162 -21.99 3.60 -5.65
CA PHE A 162 -21.05 4.05 -6.66
C PHE A 162 -19.59 3.88 -6.23
N ILE A 163 -19.23 4.32 -5.03
CA ILE A 163 -17.85 4.22 -4.52
C ILE A 163 -17.43 2.75 -4.38
N ASP A 164 -18.30 1.91 -3.84
CA ASP A 164 -18.03 0.50 -3.61
C ASP A 164 -17.90 -0.27 -4.93
N PHE A 165 -18.71 0.05 -5.94
CA PHE A 165 -18.56 -0.52 -7.29
C PHE A 165 -17.18 -0.24 -7.89
N PHE A 166 -16.69 1.00 -7.79
CA PHE A 166 -15.35 1.34 -8.28
C PHE A 166 -14.22 0.76 -7.44
N ARG A 167 -14.44 0.58 -6.13
CA ARG A 167 -13.50 -0.09 -5.24
C ARG A 167 -13.36 -1.56 -5.61
N GLU A 168 -14.47 -2.28 -5.74
CA GLU A 168 -14.49 -3.69 -6.15
C GLU A 168 -13.80 -3.89 -7.51
N LYS A 169 -14.07 -3.01 -8.47
CA LYS A 169 -13.40 -3.04 -9.78
C LYS A 169 -11.89 -2.80 -9.68
N ARG A 170 -11.43 -1.95 -8.78
CA ARG A 170 -9.99 -1.77 -8.55
C ARG A 170 -9.37 -3.00 -7.89
N ASP A 171 -10.06 -3.59 -6.92
CA ASP A 171 -9.62 -4.81 -6.24
C ASP A 171 -9.50 -6.00 -7.22
N GLU A 172 -10.41 -6.11 -8.20
CA GLU A 172 -10.31 -7.06 -9.33
C GLU A 172 -9.02 -6.83 -10.14
N LEU A 173 -8.73 -5.57 -10.51
CA LEU A 173 -7.51 -5.23 -11.24
C LEU A 173 -6.25 -5.50 -10.41
N ASP A 174 -6.31 -5.30 -9.10
CA ASP A 174 -5.20 -5.54 -8.18
C ASP A 174 -4.94 -7.03 -7.91
N THR A 175 -5.94 -7.89 -8.14
CA THR A 175 -5.78 -9.36 -8.09
C THR A 175 -4.85 -9.88 -9.20
N HIS A 176 -4.74 -9.15 -10.31
CA HIS A 176 -3.84 -9.47 -11.40
C HIS A 176 -2.40 -9.01 -11.11
N LEU A 177 -1.68 -9.80 -10.29
CA LEU A 177 -0.28 -9.57 -9.92
C LEU A 177 0.71 -9.51 -11.10
N GLU A 178 0.30 -9.98 -12.28
CA GLU A 178 1.09 -9.94 -13.52
C GLU A 178 1.16 -8.54 -14.15
N TRP A 179 0.24 -7.63 -13.80
CA TRP A 179 0.17 -6.31 -14.44
C TRP A 179 0.96 -5.27 -13.66
N SER A 180 1.74 -4.47 -14.39
CA SER A 180 2.39 -3.28 -13.82
C SER A 180 1.34 -2.30 -13.27
N PRO A 181 1.67 -1.46 -12.27
CA PRO A 181 0.78 -0.40 -11.81
C PRO A 181 0.21 0.45 -12.95
N ALA A 182 1.05 0.84 -13.92
CA ALA A 182 0.64 1.64 -15.07
C ALA A 182 -0.36 0.92 -16.00
N GLU A 183 -0.27 -0.40 -16.12
CA GLU A 183 -1.20 -1.19 -16.93
C GLU A 183 -2.57 -1.31 -16.25
N ARG A 184 -2.60 -1.44 -14.92
CA ARG A 184 -3.84 -1.41 -14.13
C ARG A 184 -4.54 -0.05 -14.27
N ASP A 185 -3.77 1.03 -14.16
CA ASP A 185 -4.28 2.40 -14.28
C ASP A 185 -4.84 2.68 -15.69
N ARG A 186 -4.17 2.22 -16.75
CA ARG A 186 -4.70 2.35 -18.13
C ARG A 186 -6.03 1.62 -18.31
N ARG A 187 -6.17 0.42 -17.75
CA ARG A 187 -7.42 -0.35 -17.84
C ARG A 187 -8.54 0.30 -17.06
N GLU A 188 -8.24 0.86 -15.90
CA GLU A 188 -9.20 1.64 -15.14
C GLU A 188 -9.68 2.87 -15.92
N ILE A 189 -8.76 3.59 -16.60
CA ILE A 189 -9.12 4.72 -17.47
C ILE A 189 -10.05 4.29 -18.62
N VAL A 190 -9.72 3.21 -19.33
CA VAL A 190 -10.56 2.67 -20.42
C VAL A 190 -11.94 2.24 -19.90
N PHE A 191 -11.99 1.63 -18.72
CA PHE A 191 -13.23 1.24 -18.08
C PHE A 191 -14.10 2.45 -17.69
N LEU A 192 -13.49 3.47 -17.09
CA LEU A 192 -14.16 4.73 -16.72
C LEU A 192 -14.73 5.46 -17.94
N ASP A 193 -14.01 5.45 -19.06
CA ASP A 193 -14.50 6.00 -20.33
C ASP A 193 -15.73 5.23 -20.82
N SER A 194 -15.69 3.90 -20.78
CA SER A 194 -16.82 3.06 -21.19
C SER A 194 -18.08 3.30 -20.36
N ILE A 195 -17.95 3.46 -19.04
CA ILE A 195 -19.07 3.79 -18.15
C ILE A 195 -19.61 5.19 -18.46
N SER A 196 -18.72 6.16 -18.64
CA SER A 196 -19.12 7.54 -18.91
C SER A 196 -19.89 7.65 -20.23
N GLN A 197 -19.46 6.92 -21.27
CA GLN A 197 -20.16 6.84 -22.55
C GLN A 197 -21.51 6.15 -22.42
N ASP A 198 -21.58 5.04 -21.68
CA ASP A 198 -22.83 4.29 -21.49
C ASP A 198 -23.87 5.08 -20.67
N LEU A 199 -23.42 5.76 -19.60
CA LEU A 199 -24.27 6.63 -18.80
C LEU A 199 -24.80 7.82 -19.61
N ARG A 200 -23.97 8.42 -20.49
CA ARG A 200 -24.42 9.49 -21.39
C ARG A 200 -25.38 9.01 -22.47
N GLY A 201 -25.16 7.79 -22.99
CA GLY A 201 -25.95 7.27 -24.12
C GLY A 201 -27.28 6.66 -23.69
N GLN A 202 -27.28 5.86 -22.63
CA GLN A 202 -28.43 5.05 -22.21
C GLN A 202 -29.11 5.58 -20.94
N GLY A 203 -28.46 6.48 -20.19
CA GLY A 203 -28.99 7.09 -18.96
C GLY A 203 -29.56 6.06 -17.99
N PRO A 204 -30.89 6.04 -17.74
CA PRO A 204 -31.54 5.13 -16.79
C PRO A 204 -31.53 3.66 -17.23
N TYR A 205 -31.33 3.37 -18.52
CA TYR A 205 -31.33 2.02 -19.06
C TYR A 205 -29.92 1.41 -19.12
N SER A 206 -28.89 2.18 -18.79
CA SER A 206 -27.50 1.72 -18.70
C SER A 206 -27.39 0.46 -17.84
N LEU A 207 -26.66 -0.54 -18.33
CA LEU A 207 -26.35 -1.74 -17.56
C LEU A 207 -25.50 -1.40 -16.33
N TYR A 208 -24.58 -0.44 -16.48
CA TYR A 208 -23.76 0.03 -15.36
C TYR A 208 -24.58 0.74 -14.31
N MET A 209 -25.61 1.51 -14.69
CA MET A 209 -26.53 2.12 -13.73
C MET A 209 -27.21 1.07 -12.85
N LYS A 210 -27.70 -0.02 -13.45
CA LYS A 210 -28.33 -1.12 -12.69
C LYS A 210 -27.33 -1.86 -11.81
N LYS A 211 -26.13 -2.14 -12.33
CA LYS A 211 -25.04 -2.78 -11.58
C LYS A 211 -24.62 -1.96 -10.37
N ILE A 212 -24.40 -0.66 -10.55
CA ILE A 212 -24.00 0.26 -9.47
C ILE A 212 -25.07 0.28 -8.38
N LEU A 213 -26.35 0.26 -8.74
CA LEU A 213 -27.45 0.29 -7.77
C LEU A 213 -27.78 -1.09 -7.17
N GLY A 214 -27.12 -2.17 -7.62
CA GLY A 214 -27.40 -3.54 -7.18
C GLY A 214 -28.75 -4.06 -7.65
N LEU A 215 -29.22 -3.60 -8.82
CA LEU A 215 -30.52 -3.93 -9.42
C LEU A 215 -30.44 -5.05 -10.48
N GLU A 216 -29.34 -5.81 -10.50
CA GLU A 216 -29.09 -6.92 -11.43
C GLU A 216 -29.44 -8.28 -10.83
#